data_AF-E3NCQ0-F1
#
_entry.id   AF-E3NCQ0-F1
#
_cell.length_a   1.000
_cell.length_b   1.000
_cell.length_c   1.000
_cell.angle_alpha   90.00
_cell.angle_beta   90.00
_cell.angle_gamma   90.00
#
_symmetry.space_group_name_H-M   'P 1'
#
loop_
_entity.id
_entity.type
_entity.pdbx_description
1 polymer ?
#
loop_
_entity_poly.entity_id
_entity_poly.type
_entity_poly.pdbx_seq_one_letter_code
_entity_poly.pdbx_strand_id
1 'polypeptide(L)'
;MDRKWSQLDMELPHGSSPPFARVPGAPGTLEMENPFEKKSDEEILQAEYLKLKQEQQYYEITAIAQKKAIEDLSVKFEELKILKENPPKQTAKRRNLYATIQKHKADIEAFHLLNYESQRAVKILNDSCNRLDRDFKEYRERTKELESDFEQLKDQFYEEVTQEQDELEEKDNMIEGLVDSNEMLAQKVKDKETFIEKLQEKLTTLS
;
A
#
# COMPACT_ATOMS: atom_id res chain seq x y z
N MET A 1 10.20 -30.15 14.72
CA MET A 1 10.48 -30.50 13.32
C MET A 1 10.90 -29.23 12.61
N ASP A 2 12.06 -29.31 11.97
CA ASP A 2 12.81 -28.21 11.37
C ASP A 2 12.05 -27.49 10.24
N ARG A 3 12.13 -26.16 10.24
CA ARG A 3 12.07 -25.37 9.01
C ARG A 3 13.23 -24.39 9.01
N LYS A 4 14.35 -24.85 8.45
CA LYS A 4 15.50 -24.04 8.07
C LYS A 4 15.04 -22.96 7.08
N TRP A 5 15.28 -21.70 7.41
CA TRP A 5 15.25 -20.62 6.44
C TRP A 5 16.49 -20.79 5.57
N SER A 6 16.30 -21.11 4.28
CA SER A 6 17.40 -21.06 3.33
C SER A 6 17.73 -19.61 3.05
N GLN A 7 18.88 -19.14 3.56
CA GLN A 7 19.60 -18.01 2.99
C GLN A 7 19.80 -18.29 1.49
N LEU A 8 19.25 -17.43 0.65
CA LEU A 8 19.60 -17.36 -0.75
C LEU A 8 20.56 -16.18 -0.85
N ASP A 9 21.86 -16.47 -0.82
CA ASP A 9 22.90 -15.49 -1.15
C ASP A 9 22.75 -15.12 -2.63
N MET A 10 22.31 -13.89 -2.92
CA MET A 10 22.42 -13.34 -4.27
C MET A 10 23.81 -12.70 -4.41
N GLU A 11 24.75 -13.45 -4.96
CA GLU A 11 25.97 -12.85 -5.52
C GLU A 11 25.58 -12.09 -6.80
N LEU A 12 25.61 -10.75 -6.76
CA LEU A 12 25.52 -9.91 -7.94
C LEU A 12 26.92 -9.81 -8.59
N PRO A 13 27.13 -10.27 -9.83
CA PRO A 13 28.39 -10.02 -10.52
C PRO A 13 28.56 -8.52 -10.79
N HIS A 14 29.74 -7.99 -10.46
CA HIS A 14 30.15 -6.63 -10.76
C HIS A 14 30.34 -6.40 -12.26
N GLY A 15 29.86 -5.24 -12.73
CA GLY A 15 30.40 -4.58 -13.92
C GLY A 15 29.80 -5.01 -15.26
N SER A 16 28.79 -4.28 -15.72
CA SER A 16 28.77 -3.74 -17.08
C SER A 16 27.65 -2.72 -17.22
N SER A 17 28.00 -1.50 -17.65
CA SER A 17 27.04 -0.45 -18.01
C SER A 17 26.09 -0.96 -19.09
N PRO A 18 24.77 -0.78 -18.99
CA PRO A 18 23.87 -1.25 -20.03
C PRO A 18 23.96 -0.29 -21.25
N PRO A 19 24.28 -0.80 -22.46
CA PRO A 19 24.15 -0.03 -23.67
C PRO A 19 22.70 -0.16 -24.14
N PHE A 20 21.89 0.87 -23.96
CA PHE A 20 20.59 0.95 -24.64
C PHE A 20 20.58 2.11 -25.63
N ALA A 21 21.37 1.97 -26.70
CA ALA A 21 20.97 2.52 -27.98
C ALA A 21 19.81 1.65 -28.50
N ARG A 22 18.57 2.13 -28.33
CA ARG A 22 17.36 1.48 -28.87
C ARG A 22 17.43 1.52 -30.40
N VAL A 23 17.48 0.35 -31.03
CA VAL A 23 17.24 0.20 -32.47
C VAL A 23 15.82 -0.35 -32.65
N PRO A 24 14.90 0.39 -33.28
CA PRO A 24 13.56 -0.11 -33.56
C PRO A 24 13.58 -1.04 -34.79
N GLY A 25 12.89 -2.19 -34.70
CA GLY A 25 12.59 -3.02 -35.89
C GLY A 25 13.07 -4.47 -35.89
N ALA A 26 13.41 -5.09 -34.75
CA ALA A 26 13.68 -6.53 -34.72
C ALA A 26 12.35 -7.33 -34.73
N PRO A 27 12.09 -8.17 -35.75
CA PRO A 27 10.86 -8.96 -35.86
C PRO A 27 10.87 -10.04 -34.79
N GLY A 28 9.95 -9.95 -33.83
CA GLY A 28 9.91 -10.79 -32.63
C GLY A 28 9.71 -10.01 -31.32
N THR A 29 9.65 -8.68 -31.36
CA THR A 29 9.14 -7.90 -30.23
C THR A 29 7.63 -8.06 -30.17
N LEU A 30 7.17 -8.87 -29.21
CA LEU A 30 5.77 -8.92 -28.80
C LEU A 30 5.41 -7.52 -28.29
N GLU A 31 4.67 -6.73 -29.06
CA GLU A 31 3.98 -5.57 -28.52
C GLU A 31 2.94 -6.13 -27.54
N MET A 32 3.30 -6.17 -26.25
CA MET A 32 2.31 -6.33 -25.19
C MET A 32 1.40 -5.11 -25.28
N GLU A 33 0.21 -5.26 -25.87
CA GLU A 33 -0.91 -4.39 -25.56
C GLU A 33 -1.04 -4.36 -24.03
N ASN A 34 -0.87 -3.18 -23.43
CA ASN A 34 -1.03 -2.98 -21.99
C ASN A 34 -2.46 -3.39 -21.57
N PRO A 35 -2.69 -4.53 -20.90
CA PRO A 35 -4.04 -4.93 -20.50
C PRO A 35 -4.45 -4.29 -19.17
N PHE A 36 -3.60 -3.44 -18.60
CA PHE A 36 -3.79 -2.79 -17.31
C PHE A 36 -3.52 -1.29 -17.43
N GLU A 37 -4.39 -0.58 -18.13
CA GLU A 37 -4.64 0.81 -17.70
C GLU A 37 -5.16 0.73 -16.26
N LYS A 38 -4.27 0.98 -15.30
CA LYS A 38 -4.65 1.16 -13.90
C LYS A 38 -5.57 2.36 -13.87
N LYS A 39 -6.88 2.11 -13.82
CA LYS A 39 -7.87 3.14 -13.47
C LYS A 39 -7.39 3.81 -12.19
N SER A 40 -7.39 5.13 -12.17
CA SER A 40 -6.96 5.84 -10.96
C SER A 40 -7.90 5.49 -9.81
N ASP A 41 -7.41 5.56 -8.57
CA ASP A 41 -8.26 5.32 -7.40
C ASP A 41 -9.51 6.23 -7.39
N GLU A 42 -9.41 7.42 -8.00
CA GLU A 42 -10.53 8.35 -8.24
C GLU A 42 -11.58 7.79 -9.21
N GLU A 43 -11.17 7.16 -10.31
CA GLU A 43 -12.09 6.56 -11.28
C GLU A 43 -12.80 5.34 -10.68
N ILE A 44 -12.11 4.57 -9.84
CA ILE A 44 -12.70 3.45 -9.10
C ILE A 44 -13.75 3.97 -8.10
N LEU A 45 -13.41 5.00 -7.33
CA LEU A 45 -14.31 5.62 -6.36
C LEU A 45 -15.56 6.20 -7.03
N GLN A 46 -15.39 6.88 -8.18
CA GLN A 46 -16.50 7.46 -8.92
C GLN A 46 -17.44 6.39 -9.50
N ALA A 47 -16.89 5.26 -9.96
CA ALA A 47 -17.68 4.13 -10.44
C ALA A 47 -18.49 3.47 -9.31
N GLU A 48 -17.90 3.30 -8.13
CA GLU A 48 -18.63 2.78 -6.96
C GLU A 48 -19.73 3.73 -6.49
N TYR A 49 -19.47 5.05 -6.48
CA TYR A 49 -20.48 6.05 -6.16
C TYR A 49 -21.69 6.00 -7.10
N LEU A 50 -21.45 5.91 -8.42
CA LEU A 50 -22.51 5.80 -9.42
C LEU A 50 -23.35 4.54 -9.22
N LYS A 51 -22.70 3.41 -8.89
CA LYS A 51 -23.38 2.15 -8.60
C LYS A 51 -24.29 2.26 -7.36
N LEU A 52 -23.77 2.80 -6.26
CA LEU A 52 -24.54 3.02 -5.04
C LEU A 52 -25.74 3.95 -5.26
N LYS A 53 -25.55 5.01 -6.06
CA LYS A 53 -26.62 5.94 -6.42
C LYS A 53 -27.74 5.29 -7.22
N GLN A 54 -27.40 4.42 -8.17
CA GLN A 54 -28.40 3.65 -8.93
C GLN A 54 -29.16 2.68 -8.03
N GLU A 55 -28.45 2.02 -7.11
CA GLU A 55 -29.06 1.11 -6.14
C GLU A 55 -30.04 1.85 -5.21
N GLN A 56 -29.66 3.03 -4.71
CA GLN A 56 -30.54 3.89 -3.92
C GLN A 56 -31.82 4.25 -4.69
N GLN A 57 -31.69 4.70 -5.94
CA GLN A 57 -32.85 5.04 -6.78
C GLN A 57 -33.78 3.83 -7.01
N TYR A 58 -33.21 2.64 -7.18
CA TYR A 58 -33.99 1.41 -7.31
C TYR A 58 -34.81 1.10 -6.05
N TYR A 59 -34.23 1.27 -4.86
CA TYR A 59 -34.97 1.10 -3.60
C TYR A 59 -36.08 2.13 -3.44
N GLU A 60 -35.84 3.41 -3.79
CA GLU A 60 -36.85 4.47 -3.73
C GLU A 60 -38.05 4.17 -4.65
N ILE A 61 -37.80 3.75 -5.89
CA ILE A 61 -38.85 3.38 -6.84
C ILE A 61 -39.66 2.18 -6.31
N THR A 62 -38.97 1.17 -5.79
CA THR A 62 -39.59 -0.02 -5.21
C THR A 62 -40.48 0.32 -4.01
N ALA A 63 -40.03 1.21 -3.13
CA ALA A 63 -40.81 1.67 -1.98
C ALA A 63 -42.09 2.43 -2.40
N ILE A 64 -41.99 3.30 -3.41
CA ILE A 64 -43.16 4.01 -3.96
C ILE A 64 -44.16 3.03 -4.60
N ALA A 65 -43.66 2.05 -5.35
CA ALA A 65 -44.52 1.02 -5.97
C ALA A 65 -45.28 0.21 -4.91
N GLN A 66 -44.63 -0.12 -3.79
CA GLN A 66 -45.26 -0.85 -2.68
C GLN A 66 -46.30 -0.02 -1.93
N LYS A 67 -46.02 1.26 -1.69
CA LYS A 67 -47.01 2.16 -1.09
C LYS A 67 -48.30 2.17 -1.93
N LYS A 68 -48.17 2.27 -3.25
CA LYS A 68 -49.31 2.17 -4.17
C LYS A 68 -49.98 0.80 -4.15
N ALA A 69 -49.22 -0.30 -4.05
CA ALA A 69 -49.78 -1.65 -3.96
C ALA A 69 -50.56 -1.88 -2.65
N ILE A 70 -50.11 -1.31 -1.53
CA ILE A 70 -50.80 -1.36 -0.24
C ILE A 70 -52.09 -0.52 -0.27
N GLU A 71 -52.03 0.67 -0.88
CA GLU A 71 -53.21 1.51 -1.10
C GLU A 71 -54.25 0.79 -1.98
N ASP A 72 -53.83 0.17 -3.09
CA ASP A 72 -54.69 -0.62 -3.98
C ASP A 72 -55.29 -1.86 -3.28
N LEU A 73 -54.48 -2.57 -2.48
CA LEU A 73 -54.95 -3.65 -1.61
C LEU A 73 -56.06 -3.17 -0.67
N SER A 74 -55.89 -2.00 -0.06
CA SER A 74 -56.84 -1.44 0.91
C SER A 74 -58.18 -1.12 0.24
N VAL A 75 -58.16 -0.55 -0.96
CA VAL A 75 -59.36 -0.32 -1.78
C VAL A 75 -60.05 -1.64 -2.14
N LYS A 76 -59.29 -2.63 -2.62
CA LYS A 76 -59.81 -3.96 -2.99
C LYS A 76 -60.39 -4.74 -1.79
N PHE A 77 -59.85 -4.55 -0.59
CA PHE A 77 -60.40 -5.12 0.64
C PHE A 77 -61.76 -4.51 0.99
N GLU A 78 -61.93 -3.20 0.83
CA GLU A 78 -63.23 -2.54 1.02
C GLU A 78 -64.25 -2.95 -0.06
N GLU A 79 -63.83 -3.09 -1.32
CA GLU A 79 -64.67 -3.65 -2.38
C GLU A 79 -65.15 -5.07 -2.05
N LEU A 80 -64.26 -5.94 -1.55
CA LEU A 80 -64.62 -7.28 -1.08
C LEU A 80 -65.63 -7.29 0.06
N LYS A 81 -65.56 -6.31 0.96
CA LYS A 81 -66.48 -6.17 2.10
C LYS A 81 -67.90 -5.87 1.60
N ILE A 82 -68.03 -4.95 0.64
CA ILE A 82 -69.30 -4.61 -0.02
C ILE A 82 -69.87 -5.82 -0.77
N LEU A 83 -69.03 -6.58 -1.48
CA LEU A 83 -69.45 -7.80 -2.20
C LEU A 83 -69.90 -8.94 -1.27
N LYS A 84 -69.48 -8.94 0.00
CA LYS A 84 -69.86 -9.94 1.00
C LYS A 84 -71.32 -9.78 1.46
N GLU A 85 -71.88 -8.57 1.33
CA GLU A 85 -73.25 -8.23 1.72
C GLU A 85 -74.31 -8.57 0.65
N ASN A 86 -73.91 -8.83 -0.61
CA ASN A 86 -74.83 -9.20 -1.72
C ASN A 86 -74.34 -10.44 -2.50
N PRO A 87 -74.63 -11.68 -2.04
CA PRO A 87 -73.89 -12.89 -2.42
C PRO A 87 -74.10 -13.50 -3.83
N PRO A 88 -75.30 -13.52 -4.45
CA PRO A 88 -75.53 -14.51 -5.51
C PRO A 88 -74.98 -14.15 -6.90
N LYS A 89 -74.57 -12.90 -7.18
CA LYS A 89 -74.24 -12.44 -8.55
C LYS A 89 -72.76 -12.13 -8.83
N GLN A 90 -71.85 -12.22 -7.85
CA GLN A 90 -70.49 -11.63 -7.98
C GLN A 90 -69.33 -12.56 -7.56
N THR A 91 -69.52 -13.88 -7.66
CA THR A 91 -68.52 -14.91 -7.31
C THR A 91 -67.22 -14.80 -8.10
N ALA A 92 -67.26 -14.44 -9.39
CA ALA A 92 -66.05 -14.27 -10.22
C ALA A 92 -65.21 -13.05 -9.80
N LYS A 93 -65.84 -11.90 -9.54
CA LYS A 93 -65.16 -10.69 -9.03
C LYS A 93 -64.50 -10.96 -7.68
N ARG A 94 -65.20 -11.68 -6.79
CA ARG A 94 -64.68 -12.07 -5.48
C ARG A 94 -63.45 -12.99 -5.57
N ARG A 95 -63.44 -13.96 -6.49
CA ARG A 95 -62.27 -14.82 -6.73
C ARG A 95 -61.06 -14.03 -7.25
N ASN A 96 -61.27 -13.10 -8.18
CA ASN A 96 -60.19 -12.24 -8.70
C ASN A 96 -59.59 -11.33 -7.62
N LEU A 97 -60.43 -10.79 -6.73
CA LEU A 97 -59.96 -9.98 -5.61
C LEU A 97 -59.13 -10.82 -4.60
N TYR A 98 -59.58 -12.03 -4.25
CA TYR A 98 -58.76 -12.93 -3.41
C TYR A 98 -57.43 -13.30 -4.05
N ALA A 99 -57.41 -13.60 -5.36
CA ALA A 99 -56.18 -13.90 -6.08
C ALA A 99 -55.20 -12.70 -6.06
N THR A 100 -55.73 -11.49 -6.21
CA THR A 100 -54.93 -10.25 -6.17
C THR A 100 -54.36 -10.00 -4.77
N ILE A 101 -55.17 -10.22 -3.73
CA ILE A 101 -54.71 -10.09 -2.33
C ILE A 101 -53.61 -11.10 -2.00
N GLN A 102 -53.77 -12.35 -2.41
CA GLN A 102 -52.75 -13.38 -2.21
C GLN A 102 -51.45 -13.04 -2.93
N LYS A 103 -51.53 -12.51 -4.16
CA LYS A 103 -50.36 -12.05 -4.90
C LYS A 103 -49.63 -10.93 -4.15
N HIS A 104 -50.34 -9.88 -3.75
CA HIS A 104 -49.70 -8.77 -3.03
C HIS A 104 -49.16 -9.18 -1.65
N LYS A 105 -49.80 -10.14 -0.97
CA LYS A 105 -49.27 -10.71 0.27
C LYS A 105 -47.91 -11.37 0.03
N ALA A 106 -47.79 -12.17 -1.03
CA ALA A 106 -46.52 -12.80 -1.41
C ALA A 106 -45.45 -11.75 -1.78
N ASP A 107 -45.84 -10.68 -2.49
CA ASP A 107 -44.93 -9.57 -2.84
C ASP A 107 -44.39 -8.86 -1.58
N ILE A 108 -45.24 -8.65 -0.57
CA ILE A 108 -44.87 -8.04 0.72
C ILE A 108 -43.93 -8.94 1.51
N GLU A 109 -44.22 -10.24 1.59
CA GLU A 109 -43.36 -11.21 2.28
C GLU A 109 -41.96 -11.31 1.62
N ALA A 110 -41.90 -11.33 0.29
CA ALA A 110 -40.64 -11.34 -0.46
C ALA A 110 -39.80 -10.07 -0.19
N PHE A 111 -40.45 -8.90 -0.11
CA PHE A 111 -39.74 -7.67 0.21
C PHE A 111 -39.24 -7.60 1.65
N HIS A 112 -40.01 -8.09 2.62
CA HIS A 112 -39.55 -8.16 4.00
C HIS A 112 -38.31 -9.03 4.14
N LEU A 113 -38.26 -10.16 3.42
CA LEU A 113 -37.08 -11.01 3.36
C LEU A 113 -35.88 -10.26 2.76
N LEU A 114 -36.08 -9.59 1.62
CA LEU A 114 -35.02 -8.80 0.97
C LEU A 114 -34.49 -7.70 1.90
N ASN A 115 -35.37 -6.94 2.56
CA ASN A 115 -34.97 -5.89 3.50
C ASN A 115 -34.16 -6.45 4.68
N TYR A 116 -34.56 -7.61 5.22
CA TYR A 116 -33.80 -8.28 6.27
C TYR A 116 -32.40 -8.69 5.79
N GLU A 117 -32.29 -9.25 4.59
CA GLU A 117 -31.00 -9.62 4.00
C GLU A 117 -30.10 -8.40 3.73
N SER A 118 -30.66 -7.31 3.20
CA SER A 118 -29.95 -6.04 3.01
C SER A 118 -29.46 -5.46 4.34
N GLN A 119 -30.28 -5.45 5.39
CA GLN A 119 -29.86 -4.98 6.72
C GLN A 119 -28.75 -5.85 7.31
N ARG A 120 -28.83 -7.18 7.12
CA ARG A 120 -27.77 -8.10 7.53
C ARG A 120 -26.47 -7.83 6.77
N ALA A 121 -26.53 -7.61 5.47
CA ALA A 121 -25.37 -7.30 4.65
C ALA A 121 -24.72 -5.97 5.07
N VAL A 122 -25.52 -4.93 5.32
CA VAL A 122 -25.04 -3.63 5.84
C VAL A 122 -24.35 -3.80 7.19
N LYS A 123 -24.88 -4.63 8.09
CA LYS A 123 -24.23 -4.90 9.38
C LYS A 123 -22.86 -5.56 9.19
N ILE A 124 -22.76 -6.56 8.31
CA ILE A 124 -21.49 -7.25 8.02
C ILE A 124 -20.46 -6.28 7.42
N LEU A 125 -20.89 -5.43 6.49
CA LEU A 125 -20.05 -4.38 5.91
C LEU A 125 -19.56 -3.41 6.98
N ASN A 126 -20.46 -2.95 7.86
CA ASN A 126 -20.10 -2.05 8.96
C ASN A 126 -19.09 -2.68 9.93
N ASP A 127 -19.29 -3.94 10.31
CA ASP A 127 -18.33 -4.68 11.13
C ASP A 127 -16.97 -4.83 10.43
N SER A 128 -16.96 -4.95 9.10
CA SER A 128 -15.74 -5.05 8.29
C SER A 128 -15.01 -3.71 8.22
N CYS A 129 -15.73 -2.61 8.01
CA CYS A 129 -15.17 -1.24 8.07
C CYS A 129 -14.56 -0.94 9.44
N ASN A 130 -15.23 -1.33 10.53
CA ASN A 130 -14.70 -1.13 11.89
C ASN A 130 -13.41 -1.92 12.13
N ARG A 131 -13.29 -3.14 11.58
CA ARG A 131 -12.04 -3.91 11.64
C ARG A 131 -10.93 -3.23 10.84
N LEU A 132 -11.22 -2.81 9.60
CA LEU A 132 -10.25 -2.12 8.76
C LEU A 132 -9.77 -0.80 9.40
N ASP A 133 -10.65 -0.03 10.05
CA ASP A 133 -10.26 1.20 10.75
C ASP A 133 -9.32 0.93 11.92
N ARG A 134 -9.56 -0.16 12.68
CA ARG A 134 -8.65 -0.59 13.74
C ARG A 134 -7.31 -1.02 13.18
N ASP A 135 -7.30 -1.86 12.15
CA ASP A 135 -6.07 -2.36 11.55
C ASP A 135 -5.27 -1.19 10.94
N PHE A 136 -5.93 -0.20 10.34
CA PHE A 136 -5.29 1.02 9.83
C PHE A 136 -4.64 1.86 10.93
N LYS A 137 -5.28 1.98 12.10
CA LYS A 137 -4.70 2.64 13.27
C LYS A 137 -3.45 1.92 13.75
N GLU A 138 -3.50 0.59 13.85
CA GLU A 138 -2.34 -0.24 14.23
C GLU A 138 -1.18 -0.09 13.24
N TYR A 139 -1.45 -0.17 11.93
CA TYR A 139 -0.42 0.06 10.91
C TYR A 139 0.18 1.45 11.01
N ARG A 140 -0.63 2.47 11.27
CA ARG A 140 -0.15 3.86 11.43
C ARG A 140 0.75 4.02 12.66
N GLU A 141 0.41 3.39 13.77
CA GLU A 141 1.26 3.38 14.97
C GLU A 141 2.58 2.67 14.68
N ARG A 142 2.53 1.50 14.06
CA ARG A 142 3.73 0.74 13.66
C ARG A 142 4.61 1.50 12.68
N THR A 143 4.04 2.25 11.75
CA THR A 143 4.82 3.11 10.83
C THR A 143 5.57 4.19 11.60
N LYS A 144 4.95 4.83 12.60
CA LYS A 144 5.62 5.84 13.43
C LYS A 144 6.75 5.24 14.26
N GLU A 145 6.56 4.04 14.79
CA GLU A 145 7.62 3.32 15.52
C GLU A 145 8.81 3.05 14.58
N LEU A 146 8.56 2.51 13.38
CA LEU A 146 9.61 2.26 12.40
C LEU A 146 10.31 3.54 11.91
N GLU A 147 9.58 4.64 11.72
CA GLU A 147 10.16 5.95 11.39
C GLU A 147 11.07 6.45 12.51
N SER A 148 10.66 6.27 13.77
CA SER A 148 11.48 6.63 14.93
C SER A 148 12.75 5.75 15.02
N ASP A 149 12.61 4.44 14.85
CA ASP A 149 13.74 3.51 14.86
C ASP A 149 14.74 3.82 13.74
N PHE A 150 14.22 4.17 12.55
CA PHE A 150 15.05 4.57 11.42
C PHE A 150 15.85 5.85 11.69
N GLU A 151 15.22 6.86 12.29
CA GLU A 151 15.93 8.10 12.63
C GLU A 151 17.00 7.87 13.69
N GLN A 152 16.74 7.03 14.70
CA GLN A 152 17.75 6.63 15.69
C GLN A 152 18.92 5.89 15.06
N LEU A 153 18.65 4.96 14.13
CA LEU A 153 19.70 4.23 13.44
C LEU A 153 20.55 5.15 12.55
N LYS A 154 19.91 6.14 11.92
CA LYS A 154 20.58 7.16 11.14
C LYS A 154 21.49 8.03 12.00
N ASP A 155 21.03 8.47 13.17
CA ASP A 155 21.84 9.24 14.12
C ASP A 155 23.05 8.43 14.60
N GLN A 156 22.85 7.16 14.96
CA GLN A 156 23.93 6.24 15.34
C GLN A 156 24.96 6.07 14.22
N PHE A 157 24.51 5.86 12.98
CA PHE A 157 25.39 5.74 11.83
C PHE A 157 26.24 6.99 11.61
N TYR A 158 25.65 8.19 11.73
CA TYR A 158 26.40 9.43 11.59
C TYR A 158 27.40 9.63 12.74
N GLU A 159 27.07 9.23 13.96
CA GLU A 159 27.98 9.26 15.10
C GLU A 159 29.19 8.33 14.87
N GLU A 160 28.96 7.09 14.44
CA GLU A 160 30.02 6.13 14.11
C GLU A 160 30.93 6.65 12.99
N VAL A 161 30.36 7.16 11.90
CA VAL A 161 31.14 7.72 10.77
C VAL A 161 31.97 8.92 11.23
N THR A 162 31.43 9.77 12.11
CA THR A 162 32.17 10.92 12.63
C THR A 162 33.34 10.47 13.50
N GLN A 163 33.14 9.48 14.37
CA GLN A 163 34.21 8.92 15.20
C GLN A 163 35.31 8.27 14.36
N GLU A 164 34.94 7.49 13.34
CA GLU A 164 35.92 6.89 12.41
C GLU A 164 36.72 7.97 11.66
N GLN A 165 36.07 9.07 11.30
CA GLN A 165 36.72 10.19 10.62
C GLN A 165 37.69 10.95 11.54
N ASP A 166 37.32 11.16 12.81
CA ASP A 166 38.20 11.76 13.82
C ASP A 166 39.44 10.87 14.08
N GLU A 167 39.26 9.55 14.17
CA GLU A 167 40.38 8.61 14.31
C GLU A 167 41.31 8.62 13.09
N LEU A 168 40.74 8.79 11.89
CA LEU A 168 41.52 8.87 10.66
C LEU A 168 42.35 10.16 10.64
N GLU A 169 41.75 11.29 11.02
CA GLU A 169 42.44 12.58 11.11
C GLU A 169 43.57 12.55 12.16
N GLU A 170 43.37 11.89 13.30
CA GLU A 170 44.44 11.70 14.29
C GLU A 170 45.61 10.89 13.71
N LYS A 171 45.33 9.81 12.98
CA LYS A 171 46.36 8.98 12.33
C LYS A 171 47.11 9.76 11.24
N ASP A 172 46.41 10.56 10.45
CA ASP A 172 47.03 11.41 9.43
C ASP A 172 47.97 12.45 10.07
N ASN A 173 47.53 13.12 11.15
CA ASN A 173 48.37 14.04 11.91
C ASN A 173 49.63 13.36 12.49
N MET A 174 49.51 12.12 12.97
CA MET A 174 50.66 11.34 13.43
C MET A 174 51.64 11.02 12.30
N ILE A 175 51.12 10.67 11.11
CA ILE A 175 51.94 10.38 9.93
C ILE A 175 52.68 11.64 9.50
N GLU A 176 52.03 12.80 9.43
CA GLU A 176 52.67 14.07 9.12
C GLU A 176 53.83 14.36 10.10
N GLY A 177 53.60 14.22 11.41
CA GLY A 177 54.66 14.38 12.40
C GLY A 177 55.84 13.38 12.25
N LEU A 178 55.56 12.15 11.81
CA LEU A 178 56.59 11.16 11.51
C LEU A 178 57.36 11.50 10.23
N VAL A 179 56.70 12.02 9.20
CA VAL A 179 57.31 12.47 7.95
C VAL A 179 58.29 13.61 8.23
N ASP A 180 57.88 14.62 8.99
CA ASP A 180 58.74 15.75 9.39
C ASP A 180 59.96 15.29 10.19
N SER A 181 59.75 14.38 11.15
CA SER A 181 60.83 13.80 11.95
C SER A 181 61.83 13.02 11.09
N ASN A 182 61.33 12.27 10.09
CA ASN A 182 62.15 11.51 9.18
C ASN A 182 62.95 12.42 8.23
N GLU A 183 62.37 13.52 7.76
CA GLU A 183 63.09 14.54 6.99
C GLU A 183 64.25 15.13 7.80
N MET A 184 64.01 15.48 9.07
CA MET A 184 65.08 15.96 9.96
C MET A 184 66.18 14.91 10.20
N LEU A 185 65.81 13.62 10.31
CA LEU A 185 66.78 12.54 10.44
C LEU A 185 67.61 12.38 9.17
N ALA A 186 66.98 12.41 7.99
CA ALA A 186 67.66 12.35 6.70
C ALA A 186 68.66 13.50 6.54
N GLN A 187 68.28 14.72 6.94
CA GLN A 187 69.19 15.87 6.92
C GLN A 187 70.38 15.66 7.86
N LYS A 188 70.15 15.17 9.09
CA LYS A 188 71.24 14.85 10.03
C LYS A 188 72.17 13.75 9.53
N VAL A 189 71.64 12.76 8.82
CA VAL A 189 72.46 11.72 8.17
C VAL A 189 73.35 12.34 7.10
N LYS A 190 72.78 13.18 6.24
CA LYS A 190 73.52 13.89 5.19
C LYS A 190 74.61 14.81 5.74
N ASP A 191 74.32 15.53 6.83
CA ASP A 191 75.30 16.37 7.53
C ASP A 191 76.46 15.54 8.12
N LYS A 192 76.15 14.35 8.64
CA LYS A 192 77.17 13.41 9.13
C LYS A 192 78.00 12.80 8.00
N GLU A 193 77.38 12.41 6.89
CA GLU A 193 78.08 11.90 5.71
C GLU A 193 79.07 12.93 5.17
N THR A 194 78.62 14.18 4.96
CA THR A 194 79.52 15.27 4.53
C THR A 194 80.63 15.58 5.55
N PHE A 195 80.38 15.41 6.85
CA PHE A 195 81.42 15.53 7.87
C PHE A 195 82.46 14.40 7.78
N ILE A 196 82.01 13.16 7.55
CA ILE A 196 82.88 11.99 7.36
C ILE A 196 83.75 12.16 6.12
N GLU A 197 83.18 12.60 5.00
CA GLU A 197 83.92 12.88 3.76
C GLU A 197 85.04 13.89 3.99
N LYS A 198 84.76 15.01 4.68
CA LYS A 198 85.77 16.01 5.05
C LYS A 198 86.87 15.46 5.95
N LEU A 199 86.55 14.53 6.85
CA LEU A 199 87.57 13.87 7.68
C LEU A 199 88.44 12.95 6.85
N GLN A 200 87.86 12.20 5.91
CA GLN A 200 88.61 11.34 5.00
C GLN A 200 89.55 12.15 4.10
N GLU A 201 89.10 13.28 3.55
CA GLU A 201 89.94 14.20 2.76
C GLU A 201 91.12 14.75 3.57
N LYS A 202 90.91 15.10 4.84
CA LYS A 202 92.01 15.54 5.73
C LYS A 202 93.01 14.43 6.00
N LEU A 203 92.53 13.20 6.15
CA LEU A 203 93.38 12.03 6.38
C LEU A 203 94.24 11.72 5.16
N THR A 204 93.67 11.82 3.96
CA THR A 204 94.42 11.61 2.70
C THR A 204 95.43 12.72 2.42
N THR A 205 95.23 13.94 2.91
CA THR A 205 96.25 15.01 2.83
C THR A 205 97.39 14.86 3.83
N LEU A 206 97.19 14.11 4.91
CA LEU A 206 98.21 13.82 5.94
C LEU A 206 99.01 12.54 5.65
N SER A 207 98.54 11.71 4.73
CA SER A 207 99.15 10.44 4.32
C SER A 207 100.00 10.60 3.06
#